data_AF-A0AA39X4A6-F1
#
_entry.id   AF-A0AA39X4A6-F1
#
_cell.length_a   1.000
_cell.length_b   1.000
_cell.length_c   1.000
_cell.angle_alpha   90.00
_cell.angle_beta   90.00
_cell.angle_gamma   90.00
#
_symmetry.space_group_name_H-M   'P 1'
#
loop_
_entity.id
_entity.type
_entity.pdbx_description
1 polymer ?
#
loop_
_entity_poly.entity_id
_entity_poly.type
_entity_poly.pdbx_seq_one_letter_code
_entity_poly.pdbx_strand_id
1 'polypeptide(L)'
;MSDSDTRTRGGTAVIHQSQPSLPLSKLLKDGDIVLLLTPGVAPDPSGARNGAPGAMMDPFEPLGKALAKHHPWIRHVPYLPRNGITGTHVVHIRLAAAVVFVISGPPRHGQPSQVAMAEITRSICDHRPQIIVACCDLRELGPLDAIFPTIIQITNYSPPELEVAADILFGEAKKPSTGPNVQNLILSPKSWHCEEWRNELDIPAVYELWCQCFPKRFHATRLLLQTLLCRDGYAKHWVVREPETSEVVGFCATYTSYANSDNEQLIGSIAAVIVRPSYRQRGVGLSLHTHALRELSKIRGVSRFQLGSAFPRLLYGLPVDSPWEDWFRRRSWPIHPQSSEPGTGQEACDWFLRFEDWPATGPMPPGLVFRPCEFHEFDMVLDIVSRDSRQKGNLGWYDQYAKLADSMNVRDIILGLEGERIVAVALTYSKNNGSPVVDDLPWASTIADDVGGVTCICITDTRPNMAIPRSTIMIRLLDSCIRTLADHGMRNLFIDAVKWGDQGFQELGFQKWAAYREVWRDT
;
A
#
# COMPACT_ATOMS: atom_id res chain seq x y z
N MET A 1 8.62 -0.04 -38.27
CA MET A 1 7.74 -1.22 -38.08
C MET A 1 7.78 -1.53 -36.59
N SER A 2 6.93 -0.85 -35.82
CA SER A 2 5.62 -1.32 -35.30
C SER A 2 5.83 -2.10 -34.00
N ASP A 3 5.24 -1.79 -32.85
CA ASP A 3 4.14 -0.90 -32.50
C ASP A 3 4.26 -0.51 -31.02
N SER A 4 3.59 0.57 -30.66
CA SER A 4 3.47 1.16 -29.32
C SER A 4 2.58 0.35 -28.38
N ASP A 5 2.86 0.38 -27.07
CA ASP A 5 1.82 0.23 -26.04
C ASP A 5 2.08 1.16 -24.85
N THR A 6 1.73 2.44 -25.05
CA THR A 6 1.68 3.49 -24.04
C THR A 6 0.37 3.35 -23.27
N ARG A 7 0.37 2.66 -22.12
CA ARG A 7 -0.82 2.57 -21.25
C ARG A 7 -1.00 3.88 -20.47
N THR A 8 -1.99 4.66 -20.90
CA THR A 8 -2.46 5.91 -20.32
C THR A 8 -3.06 5.66 -18.93
N ARG A 9 -2.42 6.20 -17.88
CA ARG A 9 -2.98 6.28 -16.52
C ARG A 9 -4.22 7.18 -16.52
N GLY A 10 -5.33 6.70 -15.98
CA GLY A 10 -6.57 7.47 -15.83
C GLY A 10 -6.36 8.66 -14.89
N GLY A 11 -6.72 9.85 -15.35
CA GLY A 11 -6.56 11.09 -14.61
C GLY A 11 -7.53 11.21 -13.43
N THR A 12 -7.10 11.90 -12.37
CA THR A 12 -7.88 12.04 -11.13
C THR A 12 -8.34 13.49 -10.97
N ALA A 13 -9.64 13.72 -10.98
CA ALA A 13 -10.24 15.04 -10.81
C ALA A 13 -11.12 15.11 -9.55
N VAL A 14 -11.12 16.25 -8.86
CA VAL A 14 -11.89 16.53 -7.64
C VAL A 14 -12.94 17.59 -7.96
N ILE A 15 -14.19 17.43 -7.52
CA ILE A 15 -15.27 18.39 -7.78
C ILE A 15 -15.74 18.99 -6.45
N HIS A 16 -15.70 20.30 -6.32
CA HIS A 16 -16.34 21.05 -5.24
C HIS A 16 -17.57 21.73 -5.81
N GLN A 17 -18.75 21.42 -5.26
CA GLN A 17 -20.00 21.94 -5.79
C GLN A 17 -20.98 22.26 -4.66
N SER A 18 -21.37 23.52 -4.51
CA SER A 18 -22.36 23.98 -3.53
C SER A 18 -23.73 24.30 -4.15
N GLN A 19 -23.84 24.34 -5.49
CA GLN A 19 -25.09 24.50 -6.24
C GLN A 19 -25.15 23.54 -7.44
N PRO A 20 -26.32 23.03 -7.87
CA PRO A 20 -26.46 22.04 -8.94
C PRO A 20 -26.22 22.63 -10.35
N SER A 21 -24.99 23.00 -10.67
CA SER A 21 -24.56 23.57 -11.96
C SER A 21 -23.95 22.55 -12.94
N LEU A 22 -23.81 21.28 -12.53
CA LEU A 22 -23.29 20.16 -13.32
C LEU A 22 -24.25 18.97 -13.33
N PRO A 23 -24.20 18.12 -14.37
CA PRO A 23 -23.44 18.32 -15.62
C PRO A 23 -24.09 19.41 -16.49
N LEU A 24 -23.25 20.10 -17.28
CA LEU A 24 -23.68 21.16 -18.20
C LEU A 24 -24.72 20.67 -19.22
N SER A 25 -24.66 19.39 -19.59
CA SER A 25 -25.64 18.74 -20.47
C SER A 25 -27.10 18.85 -19.97
N LYS A 26 -27.32 19.06 -18.68
CA LYS A 26 -28.67 19.27 -18.10
C LYS A 26 -29.10 20.73 -18.06
N LEU A 27 -28.18 21.66 -18.27
CA LEU A 27 -28.45 23.10 -18.20
C LEU A 27 -28.55 23.76 -19.57
N LEU A 28 -27.77 23.25 -20.52
CA LEU A 28 -27.65 23.82 -21.86
C LEU A 28 -28.76 23.32 -22.77
N LYS A 29 -29.22 24.21 -23.64
CA LYS A 29 -30.16 23.94 -24.74
C LYS A 29 -29.41 23.92 -26.09
N ASP A 30 -30.08 23.40 -27.11
CA ASP A 30 -29.56 23.45 -28.48
C ASP A 30 -29.31 24.90 -28.91
N GLY A 31 -28.07 25.19 -29.31
CA GLY A 31 -27.64 26.54 -29.72
C GLY A 31 -27.04 27.41 -28.61
N ASP A 32 -27.09 26.97 -27.34
CA ASP A 32 -26.46 27.71 -26.24
C ASP A 32 -24.94 27.73 -26.38
N ILE A 33 -24.29 28.87 -26.11
CA ILE A 33 -22.82 28.97 -26.18
C ILE A 33 -22.20 28.66 -24.81
N VAL A 34 -21.20 27.78 -24.77
CA VAL A 34 -20.33 27.62 -23.59
C VAL A 34 -19.04 28.38 -23.83
N LEU A 35 -18.75 29.34 -22.96
CA LEU A 35 -17.50 30.10 -23.02
C LEU A 35 -16.43 29.40 -22.19
N LEU A 36 -15.36 28.95 -22.83
CA LEU A 36 -14.15 28.45 -22.20
C LEU A 36 -13.12 29.58 -22.12
N LEU A 37 -12.85 30.07 -20.90
CA LEU A 37 -11.83 31.07 -20.60
C LEU A 37 -10.56 30.39 -20.08
N THR A 38 -9.44 30.54 -20.80
CA THR A 38 -8.15 29.90 -20.43
C THR A 38 -7.04 30.92 -20.22
N PRO A 39 -6.10 30.70 -19.29
CA PRO A 39 -4.99 31.61 -19.10
C PRO A 39 -4.00 31.49 -20.27
N GLY A 40 -3.50 32.62 -20.75
CA GLY A 40 -2.32 32.64 -21.61
C GLY A 40 -1.07 32.29 -20.81
N VAL A 41 -0.53 31.10 -21.03
CA VAL A 41 0.71 30.62 -20.38
C VAL A 41 1.87 30.82 -21.34
N ALA A 42 2.91 31.52 -20.90
CA ALA A 42 4.15 31.64 -21.69
C ALA A 42 4.85 30.26 -21.75
N PRO A 43 5.38 29.85 -22.91
CA PRO A 43 6.14 28.61 -23.02
C PRO A 43 7.35 28.66 -22.08
N ASP A 44 7.64 27.53 -21.43
CA ASP A 44 8.78 27.42 -20.53
C ASP A 44 10.10 27.60 -21.31
N PRO A 45 10.98 28.54 -20.92
CA PRO A 45 12.25 28.79 -21.63
C PRO A 45 13.20 27.57 -21.62
N SER A 46 12.98 26.58 -20.75
CA SER A 46 13.75 25.33 -20.73
C SER A 46 13.42 24.40 -21.91
N GLY A 47 12.19 24.47 -22.45
CA GLY A 47 11.75 23.66 -23.60
C GLY A 47 12.20 24.20 -24.95
N ALA A 48 12.56 25.48 -25.03
CA ALA A 48 13.02 26.12 -26.26
C ALA A 48 14.40 25.62 -26.73
N ARG A 49 15.20 24.99 -25.85
CA ARG A 49 16.52 24.43 -26.20
C ARG A 49 16.45 23.15 -27.04
N ASN A 50 15.31 22.46 -27.07
CA ASN A 50 15.19 21.15 -27.72
C ASN A 50 14.44 21.15 -29.06
N GLY A 51 14.15 22.32 -29.65
CA GLY A 51 13.63 22.41 -31.03
C GLY A 51 12.35 21.58 -31.30
N ALA A 52 11.62 21.20 -30.25
CA ALA A 52 10.44 20.34 -30.38
C ALA A 52 9.27 21.16 -30.97
N PRO A 53 8.49 20.64 -31.93
CA PRO A 53 7.49 21.41 -32.69
C PRO A 53 6.28 21.92 -31.89
N GLY A 54 6.27 21.81 -30.55
CA GLY A 54 5.13 22.13 -29.68
C GLY A 54 5.22 23.44 -28.92
N ALA A 55 6.34 24.19 -29.00
CA ALA A 55 6.58 25.37 -28.17
C ALA A 55 5.68 26.61 -28.48
N MET A 56 4.77 26.50 -29.46
CA MET A 56 3.89 27.59 -29.90
C MET A 56 2.38 27.26 -29.79
N MET A 57 2.03 26.08 -29.26
CA MET A 57 0.63 25.65 -29.19
C MET A 57 -0.04 26.08 -27.88
N ASP A 58 -1.33 26.41 -27.94
CA ASP A 58 -2.14 26.71 -26.75
C ASP A 58 -2.24 25.44 -25.88
N PRO A 59 -1.70 25.45 -24.64
CA PRO A 59 -1.71 24.27 -23.78
C PRO A 59 -3.11 23.79 -23.40
N PHE A 60 -4.15 24.63 -23.60
CA PHE A 60 -5.53 24.30 -23.32
C PHE A 60 -6.36 23.96 -24.57
N GLU A 61 -5.76 23.95 -25.76
CA GLU A 61 -6.41 23.43 -26.98
C GLU A 61 -6.99 22.02 -26.77
N PRO A 62 -6.34 21.06 -26.06
CA PRO A 62 -6.93 19.75 -25.80
C PRO A 62 -8.25 19.82 -25.03
N LEU A 63 -8.38 20.75 -24.07
CA LEU A 63 -9.62 20.94 -23.31
C LEU A 63 -10.74 21.46 -24.22
N GLY A 64 -10.45 22.48 -25.04
CA GLY A 64 -11.40 23.02 -26.00
C GLY A 64 -11.91 21.94 -26.96
N LYS A 65 -11.00 21.10 -27.50
CA LYS A 65 -11.35 19.96 -28.35
C LYS A 65 -12.19 18.91 -27.61
N ALA A 66 -11.83 18.58 -26.38
CA ALA A 66 -12.57 17.60 -25.58
C ALA A 66 -13.99 18.07 -25.28
N LEU A 67 -14.19 19.33 -24.89
CA LEU A 67 -15.52 19.91 -24.68
C LEU A 67 -16.33 19.97 -25.99
N ALA A 68 -15.69 20.25 -27.12
CA ALA A 68 -16.36 20.30 -28.42
C ALA A 68 -16.88 18.92 -28.89
N LYS A 69 -16.36 17.81 -28.34
CA LYS A 69 -16.93 16.47 -28.55
C LYS A 69 -18.30 16.32 -27.89
N HIS A 70 -18.54 17.05 -26.79
CA HIS A 70 -19.76 16.98 -25.99
C HIS A 70 -20.79 18.05 -26.37
N HIS A 71 -20.33 19.23 -26.82
CA HIS A 71 -21.21 20.35 -27.17
C HIS A 71 -20.66 21.13 -28.37
N PRO A 72 -21.42 21.33 -29.46
CA PRO A 72 -20.88 21.93 -30.69
C PRO A 72 -20.54 23.42 -30.59
N TRP A 73 -21.08 24.14 -29.59
CA TRP A 73 -20.93 25.59 -29.44
C TRP A 73 -19.99 25.99 -28.32
N ILE A 74 -18.77 25.41 -28.30
CA ILE A 74 -17.69 25.85 -27.41
C ILE A 74 -16.99 27.07 -28.01
N ARG A 75 -16.95 28.16 -27.25
CA ARG A 75 -16.18 29.35 -27.57
C ARG A 75 -14.96 29.45 -26.67
N HIS A 76 -13.79 29.15 -27.21
CA HIS A 76 -12.52 29.19 -26.47
C HIS A 76 -11.87 30.57 -26.61
N VAL A 77 -11.68 31.29 -25.51
CA VAL A 77 -11.12 32.64 -25.47
C VAL A 77 -10.03 32.74 -24.39
N PRO A 78 -8.77 33.04 -24.74
CA PRO A 78 -7.71 33.18 -23.74
C PRO A 78 -7.77 34.54 -23.04
N TYR A 79 -7.47 34.57 -21.73
CA TYR A 79 -7.22 35.79 -20.97
C TYR A 79 -5.73 35.89 -20.62
N LEU A 80 -5.14 37.09 -20.73
CA LEU A 80 -3.71 37.30 -20.51
C LEU A 80 -3.45 37.93 -19.14
N PRO A 81 -2.39 37.53 -18.40
CA PRO A 81 -2.05 38.14 -17.12
C PRO A 81 -1.91 39.67 -17.16
N ARG A 82 -1.42 40.23 -18.28
CA ARG A 82 -1.21 41.68 -18.45
C ARG A 82 -2.49 42.49 -18.63
N ASN A 83 -3.50 41.91 -19.28
CA ASN A 83 -4.71 42.63 -19.68
C ASN A 83 -5.95 42.19 -18.89
N GLY A 84 -5.87 41.05 -18.18
CA GLY A 84 -6.96 40.47 -17.41
C GLY A 84 -8.23 40.26 -18.24
N ILE A 85 -9.38 40.46 -17.57
CA ILE A 85 -10.70 40.40 -18.19
C ILE A 85 -11.02 41.76 -18.83
N THR A 86 -10.95 41.82 -20.16
CA THR A 86 -11.20 43.02 -20.97
C THR A 86 -12.65 43.14 -21.42
N GLY A 87 -13.02 44.29 -22.01
CA GLY A 87 -14.36 44.51 -22.60
C GLY A 87 -14.77 43.46 -23.65
N THR A 88 -13.82 42.90 -24.41
CA THR A 88 -14.10 41.80 -25.35
C THR A 88 -14.56 40.53 -24.62
N HIS A 89 -13.95 40.22 -23.46
CA HIS A 89 -14.37 39.09 -22.64
C HIS A 89 -15.78 39.31 -22.08
N VAL A 90 -16.12 40.54 -21.67
CA VAL A 90 -17.47 40.91 -21.20
C VAL A 90 -18.52 40.60 -22.26
N VAL A 91 -18.25 40.91 -23.53
CA VAL A 91 -19.16 40.59 -24.65
C VAL A 91 -19.36 39.07 -24.76
N HIS A 92 -18.28 38.29 -24.72
CA HIS A 92 -18.37 36.83 -24.77
C HIS A 92 -19.10 36.23 -23.57
N ILE A 93 -18.86 36.74 -22.35
CA ILE A 93 -19.52 36.27 -21.12
C ILE A 93 -21.03 36.51 -21.21
N ARG A 94 -21.45 37.69 -21.71
CA ARG A 94 -22.88 38.03 -21.83
C ARG A 94 -23.63 37.17 -22.85
N LEU A 95 -22.93 36.72 -23.90
CA LEU A 95 -23.47 35.84 -24.94
C LEU A 95 -23.49 34.36 -24.56
N ALA A 96 -22.74 33.95 -23.54
CA ALA A 96 -22.66 32.56 -23.12
C ALA A 96 -23.84 32.18 -22.21
N ALA A 97 -24.27 30.93 -22.31
CA ALA A 97 -25.20 30.31 -21.37
C ALA A 97 -24.48 29.79 -20.12
N ALA A 98 -23.22 29.36 -20.26
CA ALA A 98 -22.35 28.94 -19.17
C ALA A 98 -20.89 29.35 -19.41
N VAL A 99 -20.15 29.61 -18.34
CA VAL A 99 -18.72 29.97 -18.40
C VAL A 99 -17.88 28.92 -17.68
N VAL A 100 -16.92 28.32 -18.38
CA VAL A 100 -15.87 27.47 -17.82
C VAL A 100 -14.59 28.32 -17.73
N PHE A 101 -14.09 28.55 -16.53
CA PHE A 101 -12.91 29.38 -16.26
C PHE A 101 -11.77 28.53 -15.74
N VAL A 102 -10.67 28.45 -16.49
CA VAL A 102 -9.52 27.63 -16.12
C VAL A 102 -8.53 28.43 -15.29
N ILE A 103 -8.02 27.87 -14.19
CA ILE A 103 -6.91 28.44 -13.41
C ILE A 103 -5.71 27.50 -13.55
N SER A 104 -4.57 27.99 -14.03
CA SER A 104 -3.41 27.15 -14.32
C SER A 104 -2.44 26.96 -13.14
N GLY A 105 -2.52 27.78 -12.10
CA GLY A 105 -1.54 27.80 -11.01
C GLY A 105 -1.63 29.04 -10.12
N PRO A 106 -0.86 29.08 -9.02
CA PRO A 106 -0.79 30.23 -8.11
C PRO A 106 -0.21 31.48 -8.80
N PRO A 107 -0.46 32.68 -8.24
CA PRO A 107 0.04 33.94 -8.80
C PRO A 107 1.57 33.95 -8.87
N ARG A 108 2.13 34.31 -10.02
CA ARG A 108 3.57 34.56 -10.16
C ARG A 108 3.90 36.00 -9.76
N HIS A 109 5.12 36.23 -9.27
CA HIS A 109 5.56 37.56 -8.84
C HIS A 109 5.35 38.62 -9.94
N GLY A 110 4.62 39.69 -9.63
CA GLY A 110 4.28 40.77 -10.57
C GLY A 110 3.14 40.46 -11.54
N GLN A 111 2.43 39.34 -11.39
CA GLN A 111 1.22 39.03 -12.17
C GLN A 111 -0.03 39.11 -11.28
N PRO A 112 -1.16 39.65 -11.79
CA PRO A 112 -2.43 39.60 -11.08
C PRO A 112 -2.90 38.16 -10.87
N SER A 113 -3.57 37.90 -9.75
CA SER A 113 -4.10 36.58 -9.43
C SER A 113 -5.17 36.14 -10.43
N GLN A 114 -5.05 34.91 -10.93
CA GLN A 114 -6.10 34.31 -11.77
C GLN A 114 -7.41 34.12 -11.00
N VAL A 115 -7.33 33.94 -9.67
CA VAL A 115 -8.51 33.90 -8.78
C VAL A 115 -9.25 35.24 -8.81
N ALA A 116 -8.52 36.36 -8.73
CA ALA A 116 -9.12 37.70 -8.83
C ALA A 116 -9.76 37.94 -10.21
N MET A 117 -9.17 37.39 -11.29
CA MET A 117 -9.77 37.44 -12.63
C MET A 117 -11.05 36.60 -12.74
N ALA A 118 -11.08 35.44 -12.08
CA ALA A 118 -12.28 34.61 -11.98
C ALA A 118 -13.38 35.33 -11.18
N GLU A 119 -13.05 36.09 -10.14
CA GLU A 119 -14.01 36.91 -9.37
C GLU A 119 -14.60 38.05 -10.21
N ILE A 120 -13.76 38.73 -11.00
CA ILE A 120 -14.24 39.73 -11.97
C ILE A 120 -15.19 39.08 -12.97
N THR A 121 -14.85 37.89 -13.47
CA THR A 121 -15.72 37.14 -14.38
C THR A 121 -17.06 36.81 -13.70
N ARG A 122 -17.04 36.40 -12.43
CA ARG A 122 -18.23 36.09 -11.63
C ARG A 122 -19.20 37.27 -11.54
N SER A 123 -18.69 38.47 -11.29
CA SER A 123 -19.52 39.67 -11.19
C SER A 123 -20.17 40.06 -12.53
N ILE A 124 -19.62 39.59 -13.66
CA ILE A 124 -20.18 39.78 -15.00
C ILE A 124 -21.18 38.66 -15.38
N CYS A 125 -20.99 37.44 -14.87
CA CYS A 125 -21.85 36.29 -15.18
C CYS A 125 -23.31 36.47 -14.75
N ASP A 126 -23.57 37.33 -13.76
CA ASP A 126 -24.90 37.60 -13.21
C ASP A 126 -25.59 36.30 -12.76
N HIS A 127 -26.63 35.83 -13.45
CA HIS A 127 -27.30 34.55 -13.14
C HIS A 127 -26.70 33.32 -13.85
N ARG A 128 -25.69 33.47 -14.71
CA ARG A 128 -25.11 32.37 -15.48
C ARG A 128 -24.17 31.52 -14.61
N PRO A 129 -24.17 30.19 -14.75
CA PRO A 129 -23.22 29.35 -14.05
C PRO A 129 -21.78 29.64 -14.51
N GLN A 130 -20.91 29.86 -13.53
CA GLN A 130 -19.46 29.89 -13.71
C GLN A 130 -18.85 28.66 -13.02
N ILE A 131 -18.13 27.84 -13.79
CA ILE A 131 -17.45 26.65 -13.31
C ILE A 131 -15.94 26.89 -13.38
N ILE A 132 -15.25 26.74 -12.26
CA ILE A 132 -13.79 26.85 -12.22
C ILE A 132 -13.16 25.49 -12.55
N VAL A 133 -12.14 25.46 -13.41
CA VAL A 133 -11.29 24.29 -13.63
C VAL A 133 -9.87 24.62 -13.15
N ALA A 134 -9.49 24.16 -11.98
CA ALA A 134 -8.17 24.41 -11.40
C ALA A 134 -7.18 23.29 -11.78
N CYS A 135 -6.11 23.63 -12.49
CA CYS A 135 -5.08 22.69 -12.96
C CYS A 135 -3.89 22.60 -11.98
N CYS A 136 -4.12 22.89 -10.71
CA CYS A 136 -3.12 22.87 -9.63
C CYS A 136 -3.79 22.55 -8.29
N ASP A 137 -3.01 22.44 -7.22
CA ASP A 137 -3.56 22.21 -5.88
C ASP A 137 -4.37 23.43 -5.41
N LEU A 138 -5.65 23.22 -5.03
CA LEU A 138 -6.54 24.29 -4.54
C LEU A 138 -5.98 24.98 -3.29
N ARG A 139 -5.18 24.29 -2.47
CA ARG A 139 -4.55 24.86 -1.27
C ARG A 139 -3.60 26.01 -1.61
N GLU A 140 -3.06 26.05 -2.82
CA GLU A 140 -2.17 27.10 -3.30
C GLU A 140 -2.91 28.35 -3.81
N LEU A 141 -4.23 28.26 -3.98
CA LEU A 141 -5.06 29.32 -4.56
C LEU A 141 -5.91 30.07 -3.52
N GLY A 142 -5.83 29.70 -2.25
CA GLY A 142 -6.69 30.25 -1.19
C GLY A 142 -8.09 29.61 -1.18
N PRO A 143 -9.04 30.15 -0.38
CA PRO A 143 -10.35 29.56 -0.15
C PRO A 143 -11.32 29.77 -1.33
N LEU A 144 -11.05 29.12 -2.45
CA LEU A 144 -11.86 29.20 -3.67
C LEU A 144 -13.30 28.72 -3.48
N ASP A 145 -13.51 27.73 -2.62
CA ASP A 145 -14.79 27.11 -2.30
C ASP A 145 -15.76 28.06 -1.57
N ALA A 146 -15.22 29.08 -0.89
CA ALA A 146 -16.03 30.17 -0.33
C ALA A 146 -16.51 31.17 -1.40
N ILE A 147 -15.83 31.21 -2.55
CA ILE A 147 -16.03 32.26 -3.58
C ILE A 147 -16.83 31.71 -4.76
N PHE A 148 -16.52 30.50 -5.22
CA PHE A 148 -17.11 29.88 -6.39
C PHE A 148 -17.92 28.63 -6.03
N PRO A 149 -19.17 28.52 -6.53
CA PRO A 149 -20.06 27.43 -6.17
C PRO A 149 -19.73 26.13 -6.88
N THR A 150 -18.84 26.13 -7.88
CA THR A 150 -18.50 24.96 -8.67
C THR A 150 -17.06 25.04 -9.13
N ILE A 151 -16.25 24.08 -8.69
CA ILE A 151 -14.81 23.99 -8.97
C ILE A 151 -14.49 22.54 -9.30
N ILE A 152 -13.75 22.31 -10.37
CA ILE A 152 -13.18 21.02 -10.76
C ILE A 152 -11.66 21.19 -10.66
N GLN A 153 -11.02 20.48 -9.75
CA GLN A 153 -9.58 20.40 -9.65
C GLN A 153 -9.07 19.19 -10.44
N ILE A 154 -8.07 19.40 -11.28
CA ILE A 154 -7.30 18.37 -11.97
C ILE A 154 -5.82 18.53 -11.61
N THR A 155 -5.02 17.48 -11.78
CA THR A 155 -3.64 17.47 -11.24
C THR A 155 -2.68 18.40 -11.99
N ASN A 156 -2.91 18.59 -13.29
CA ASN A 156 -2.17 19.49 -14.17
C ASN A 156 -2.98 19.71 -15.46
N TYR A 157 -2.45 20.49 -16.40
CA TYR A 157 -3.07 20.74 -17.70
C TYR A 157 -2.52 19.83 -18.82
N SER A 158 -2.09 18.61 -18.50
CA SER A 158 -1.77 17.60 -19.53
C SER A 158 -3.03 17.19 -20.29
N PRO A 159 -2.94 16.79 -21.57
CA PRO A 159 -4.11 16.41 -22.36
C PRO A 159 -5.05 15.38 -21.68
N PRO A 160 -4.56 14.29 -21.03
CA PRO A 160 -5.43 13.33 -20.37
C PRO A 160 -6.25 13.93 -19.21
N GLU A 161 -5.64 14.83 -18.43
CA GLU A 161 -6.31 15.49 -17.30
C GLU A 161 -7.36 16.50 -17.79
N LEU A 162 -7.07 17.20 -18.89
CA LEU A 162 -8.02 18.10 -19.54
C LEU A 162 -9.21 17.34 -20.15
N GLU A 163 -9.00 16.15 -20.70
CA GLU A 163 -10.08 15.28 -21.17
C GLU A 163 -10.97 14.82 -20.02
N VAL A 164 -10.40 14.42 -18.88
CA VAL A 164 -11.16 14.07 -17.68
C VAL A 164 -12.02 15.25 -17.19
N ALA A 165 -11.49 16.48 -17.20
CA ALA A 165 -12.26 17.67 -16.84
C ALA A 165 -13.46 17.88 -17.78
N ALA A 166 -13.29 17.65 -19.09
CA ALA A 166 -14.38 17.76 -20.06
C ALA A 166 -15.48 16.71 -19.85
N ASP A 167 -15.11 15.47 -19.58
CA ASP A 167 -16.05 14.38 -19.32
C ASP A 167 -16.87 14.64 -18.05
N ILE A 168 -16.26 15.22 -17.02
CA ILE A 168 -16.95 15.64 -15.79
C ILE A 168 -17.92 16.79 -16.06
N LEU A 169 -17.49 17.80 -16.83
CA LEU A 169 -18.32 18.95 -17.17
C LEU A 169 -19.63 18.52 -17.86
N PHE A 170 -19.62 17.44 -18.64
CA PHE A 170 -20.79 16.97 -19.41
C PHE A 170 -21.44 15.67 -18.92
N GLY A 171 -20.83 14.94 -17.98
CA GLY A 171 -21.46 13.86 -17.22
C GLY A 171 -21.36 12.44 -17.81
N GLU A 172 -20.39 12.16 -18.70
CA GLU A 172 -20.17 10.82 -19.25
C GLU A 172 -18.99 10.11 -18.56
N ALA A 173 -19.27 9.31 -17.53
CA ALA A 173 -18.34 8.28 -17.08
C ALA A 173 -18.72 6.95 -17.78
N LYS A 174 -17.85 6.43 -18.66
CA LYS A 174 -18.04 5.13 -19.33
C LYS A 174 -18.30 4.02 -18.30
N LYS A 175 -19.40 3.27 -18.52
CA LYS A 175 -19.84 2.13 -17.70
C LYS A 175 -18.83 0.97 -17.70
N PRO A 176 -18.73 0.25 -16.58
CA PRO A 176 -19.10 -1.17 -16.62
C PRO A 176 -20.08 -1.59 -15.51
N SER A 177 -21.16 -2.26 -15.94
CA SER A 177 -22.06 -3.23 -15.29
C SER A 177 -22.57 -3.03 -13.84
N THR A 178 -23.85 -2.67 -13.77
CA THR A 178 -24.97 -3.18 -12.93
C THR A 178 -24.75 -3.64 -11.47
N GLY A 179 -25.10 -2.73 -10.55
CA GLY A 179 -25.61 -2.94 -9.20
C GLY A 179 -26.21 -1.61 -8.70
N PRO A 180 -27.24 -1.58 -7.83
CA PRO A 180 -28.00 -0.35 -7.54
C PRO A 180 -27.10 0.66 -6.82
N ASN A 181 -26.89 1.81 -7.46
CA ASN A 181 -25.81 2.75 -7.13
C ASN A 181 -26.38 3.94 -6.36
N VAL A 182 -26.10 4.01 -5.06
CA VAL A 182 -26.34 5.19 -4.23
C VAL A 182 -25.05 6.01 -4.21
N GLN A 183 -25.00 7.02 -5.08
CA GLN A 183 -24.35 8.33 -4.93
C GLN A 183 -22.99 8.38 -4.20
N ASN A 184 -21.89 8.48 -4.96
CA ASN A 184 -20.61 8.93 -4.43
C ASN A 184 -20.48 10.46 -4.49
N LEU A 185 -20.95 11.11 -3.42
CA LEU A 185 -20.48 12.44 -2.98
C LEU A 185 -19.08 12.26 -2.38
N ILE A 186 -18.01 12.78 -3.00
CA ILE A 186 -16.67 12.79 -2.39
C ILE A 186 -16.58 14.02 -1.48
N LEU A 187 -16.93 13.82 -0.21
CA LEU A 187 -16.64 14.73 0.90
C LEU A 187 -15.12 14.89 1.06
N SER A 188 -14.64 16.08 1.45
CA SER A 188 -13.30 16.25 2.03
C SER A 188 -13.03 15.12 3.02
N PRO A 189 -11.83 14.50 3.07
CA PRO A 189 -11.59 13.36 3.95
C PRO A 189 -11.97 13.73 5.37
N LYS A 190 -13.10 13.18 5.84
CA LYS A 190 -13.57 13.40 7.20
C LYS A 190 -12.45 12.95 8.12
N SER A 191 -12.03 13.80 9.06
CA SER A 191 -11.15 13.33 10.12
C SER A 191 -11.95 12.39 11.00
N TRP A 192 -11.56 11.12 11.07
CA TRP A 192 -12.23 10.12 11.88
C TRP A 192 -11.56 10.00 13.25
N HIS A 193 -12.39 9.90 14.29
CA HIS A 193 -11.92 9.59 15.63
C HIS A 193 -11.46 8.14 15.70
N CYS A 194 -10.21 7.91 16.13
CA CYS A 194 -9.67 6.57 16.36
C CYS A 194 -9.80 6.24 17.85
N GLU A 195 -10.36 5.08 18.16
CA GLU A 195 -10.50 4.54 19.51
C GLU A 195 -9.57 3.34 19.68
N GLU A 196 -9.12 3.10 20.91
CA GLU A 196 -8.40 1.88 21.25
C GLU A 196 -9.33 0.67 21.10
N TRP A 197 -8.84 -0.37 20.41
CA TRP A 197 -9.56 -1.62 20.22
C TRP A 197 -9.79 -2.34 21.55
N ARG A 198 -11.02 -2.79 21.80
CA ARG A 198 -11.39 -3.55 22.99
C ARG A 198 -11.77 -4.97 22.60
N ASN A 199 -10.97 -5.95 23.01
CA ASN A 199 -11.11 -7.35 22.64
C ASN A 199 -12.56 -7.87 22.70
N GLU A 200 -13.20 -7.78 23.86
CA GLU A 200 -14.53 -8.34 24.12
C GLU A 200 -15.63 -7.69 23.26
N LEU A 201 -15.47 -6.40 22.94
CA LEU A 201 -16.45 -5.61 22.21
C LEU A 201 -16.26 -5.71 20.69
N ASP A 202 -15.01 -5.65 20.25
CA ASP A 202 -14.68 -5.35 18.86
C ASP A 202 -14.31 -6.58 18.04
N ILE A 203 -13.92 -7.71 18.67
CA ILE A 203 -13.51 -8.90 17.93
C ILE A 203 -14.56 -9.40 16.91
N PRO A 204 -15.88 -9.36 17.15
CA PRO A 204 -16.85 -9.83 16.15
C PRO A 204 -16.83 -8.96 14.89
N ALA A 205 -16.82 -7.63 15.04
CA ALA A 205 -16.83 -6.69 13.92
C ALA A 205 -15.48 -6.64 13.20
N VAL A 206 -14.36 -6.73 13.94
CA VAL A 206 -13.02 -6.80 13.34
C VAL A 206 -12.84 -8.08 12.54
N TYR A 207 -13.34 -9.21 13.02
CA TYR A 207 -13.33 -10.48 12.28
C TYR A 207 -14.14 -10.38 10.97
N GLU A 208 -15.31 -9.77 11.01
CA GLU A 208 -16.11 -9.53 9.81
C GLU A 208 -15.36 -8.64 8.80
N LEU A 209 -14.79 -7.52 9.25
CA LEU A 209 -13.99 -6.63 8.42
C LEU A 209 -12.77 -7.34 7.82
N TRP A 210 -12.11 -8.21 8.59
CA TRP A 210 -10.98 -9.01 8.14
C TRP A 210 -11.41 -9.90 6.96
N CYS A 211 -12.50 -10.64 7.11
CA CYS A 211 -13.02 -11.52 6.07
C CYS A 211 -13.48 -10.76 4.81
N GLN A 212 -14.02 -9.54 4.98
CA GLN A 212 -14.44 -8.68 3.87
C GLN A 212 -13.24 -8.06 3.12
N CYS A 213 -12.13 -7.79 3.80
CA CYS A 213 -11.00 -7.06 3.22
C CYS A 213 -9.90 -7.96 2.67
N PHE A 214 -9.71 -9.15 3.25
CA PHE A 214 -8.67 -10.08 2.83
C PHE A 214 -9.19 -11.23 1.96
N PRO A 215 -8.36 -11.74 1.02
CA PRO A 215 -8.66 -12.97 0.31
C PRO A 215 -8.89 -14.15 1.26
N LYS A 216 -9.71 -15.12 0.84
CA LYS A 216 -10.08 -16.30 1.65
C LYS A 216 -8.90 -17.07 2.26
N ARG A 217 -7.74 -17.09 1.60
CA ARG A 217 -6.54 -17.77 2.12
C ARG A 217 -6.02 -17.19 3.43
N PHE A 218 -6.31 -15.91 3.71
CA PHE A 218 -5.96 -15.26 4.96
C PHE A 218 -7.10 -15.28 5.98
N HIS A 219 -8.19 -16.04 5.74
CA HIS A 219 -9.28 -16.15 6.70
C HIS A 219 -8.89 -17.14 7.80
N ALA A 220 -8.54 -16.62 8.97
CA ALA A 220 -8.40 -17.42 10.18
C ALA A 220 -9.79 -17.69 10.81
N THR A 221 -9.87 -18.55 11.82
CA THR A 221 -11.07 -18.58 12.68
C THR A 221 -11.13 -17.32 13.55
N ARG A 222 -12.32 -16.93 14.03
CA ARG A 222 -12.44 -15.78 14.94
C ARG A 222 -11.58 -15.94 16.19
N LEU A 223 -11.53 -17.13 16.77
CA LEU A 223 -10.73 -17.43 17.95
C LEU A 223 -9.22 -17.27 17.66
N LEU A 224 -8.75 -17.83 16.54
CA LEU A 224 -7.35 -17.69 16.15
C LEU A 224 -6.97 -16.22 15.92
N LEU A 225 -7.82 -15.46 15.21
CA LEU A 225 -7.60 -14.02 15.02
C LEU A 225 -7.57 -13.30 16.38
N GLN A 226 -8.46 -13.64 17.30
CA GLN A 226 -8.48 -13.06 18.65
C GLN A 226 -7.17 -13.29 19.40
N THR A 227 -6.65 -14.52 19.39
CA THR A 227 -5.37 -14.88 20.04
C THR A 227 -4.16 -14.16 19.41
N LEU A 228 -4.19 -13.92 18.09
CA LEU A 228 -3.15 -13.15 17.41
C LEU A 228 -3.19 -11.66 17.76
N LEU A 229 -4.39 -11.09 17.98
CA LEU A 229 -4.57 -9.69 18.33
C LEU A 229 -4.34 -9.42 19.83
N CYS A 230 -4.74 -10.33 20.71
CA CYS A 230 -4.54 -10.20 22.16
C CYS A 230 -3.11 -10.60 22.57
N ARG A 231 -2.16 -9.66 22.49
CA ARG A 231 -0.78 -9.85 22.97
C ARG A 231 -0.40 -8.81 24.00
N ASP A 232 -0.34 -9.23 25.26
CA ASP A 232 -0.03 -8.35 26.39
C ASP A 232 1.34 -7.68 26.23
N GLY A 233 1.40 -6.37 26.47
CA GLY A 233 2.63 -5.57 26.45
C GLY A 233 3.15 -5.20 25.06
N TYR A 234 2.69 -5.89 24.00
CA TYR A 234 3.23 -5.71 22.64
C TYR A 234 2.19 -5.28 21.60
N ALA A 235 0.90 -5.52 21.83
CA ALA A 235 -0.17 -5.13 20.90
C ALA A 235 -0.94 -3.90 21.38
N LYS A 236 -1.18 -2.93 20.48
CA LYS A 236 -2.06 -1.78 20.78
C LYS A 236 -2.85 -1.29 19.56
N HIS A 237 -3.98 -1.93 19.30
CA HIS A 237 -4.75 -1.76 18.07
C HIS A 237 -5.77 -0.61 18.12
N TRP A 238 -6.23 -0.18 16.95
CA TRP A 238 -7.12 0.96 16.81
C TRP A 238 -8.32 0.63 15.94
N VAL A 239 -9.49 1.15 16.30
CA VAL A 239 -10.73 1.08 15.52
C VAL A 239 -11.24 2.47 15.17
N VAL A 240 -11.97 2.57 14.08
CA VAL A 240 -12.80 3.73 13.75
C VAL A 240 -14.26 3.27 13.71
N ARG A 241 -15.13 4.02 14.38
CA ARG A 241 -16.57 3.80 14.38
C ARG A 241 -17.31 4.84 13.55
N GLU A 242 -18.42 4.42 12.99
CA GLU A 242 -19.40 5.33 12.41
C GLU A 242 -20.13 6.09 13.54
N PRO A 243 -20.19 7.44 13.51
CA PRO A 243 -20.72 8.22 14.64
C PRO A 243 -22.17 7.98 15.03
N GLU A 244 -23.05 7.64 14.09
CA GLU A 244 -24.49 7.52 14.32
C GLU A 244 -24.88 6.12 14.87
N THR A 245 -24.19 5.09 14.42
CA THR A 245 -24.48 3.66 14.65
C THR A 245 -23.48 3.01 15.60
N SER A 246 -22.33 3.65 15.84
CA SER A 246 -21.18 3.09 16.56
C SER A 246 -20.61 1.80 15.94
N GLU A 247 -20.96 1.49 14.69
CA GLU A 247 -20.45 0.33 13.97
C GLU A 247 -18.95 0.49 13.67
N VAL A 248 -18.16 -0.57 13.85
CA VAL A 248 -16.75 -0.58 13.44
C VAL A 248 -16.65 -0.60 11.91
N VAL A 249 -16.05 0.45 11.35
CA VAL A 249 -15.88 0.64 9.90
C VAL A 249 -14.42 0.61 9.45
N GLY A 250 -13.49 0.63 10.40
CA GLY A 250 -12.07 0.44 10.12
C GLY A 250 -11.31 -0.08 11.32
N PHE A 251 -10.20 -0.77 11.05
CA PHE A 251 -9.34 -1.38 12.05
C PHE A 251 -7.87 -1.30 11.63
N CYS A 252 -6.99 -1.06 12.59
CA CYS A 252 -5.55 -1.05 12.43
C CYS A 252 -4.89 -1.92 13.49
N ALA A 253 -4.29 -3.03 13.06
CA ALA A 253 -3.46 -3.88 13.90
C ALA A 253 -2.03 -3.34 13.94
N THR A 254 -1.46 -3.30 15.13
CA THR A 254 -0.12 -2.79 15.40
C THR A 254 0.55 -3.60 16.49
N TYR A 255 1.87 -3.72 16.39
CA TYR A 255 2.69 -4.40 17.40
C TYR A 255 3.99 -3.65 17.63
N THR A 256 4.56 -3.80 18.81
CA THR A 256 5.96 -3.50 19.08
C THR A 256 6.73 -4.79 19.31
N SER A 257 7.91 -4.92 18.75
CA SER A 257 8.80 -6.07 18.97
C SER A 257 10.24 -5.60 19.12
N TYR A 258 11.07 -6.37 19.83
CA TYR A 258 12.49 -6.07 19.93
C TYR A 258 13.18 -6.31 18.59
N ALA A 259 14.11 -5.42 18.24
CA ALA A 259 14.90 -5.53 17.02
C ALA A 259 16.03 -6.55 17.16
N ASN A 260 16.48 -6.80 18.38
CA ASN A 260 17.60 -7.68 18.71
C ASN A 260 17.52 -8.16 20.17
N SER A 261 18.46 -9.02 20.57
CA SER A 261 18.60 -9.55 21.93
C SER A 261 18.97 -8.51 23.01
N ASP A 262 19.34 -7.29 22.61
CA ASP A 262 19.79 -6.26 23.55
C ASP A 262 18.60 -5.57 24.26
N ASN A 263 17.36 -5.82 23.81
CA ASN A 263 16.10 -5.32 24.39
C ASN A 263 15.97 -3.78 24.51
N GLU A 264 16.81 -3.02 23.81
CA GLU A 264 16.77 -1.54 23.83
C GLU A 264 16.06 -0.93 22.63
N GLN A 265 16.15 -1.59 21.47
CA GLN A 265 15.58 -1.10 20.21
C GLN A 265 14.29 -1.85 19.88
N LEU A 266 13.23 -1.09 19.62
CA LEU A 266 11.92 -1.59 19.27
C LEU A 266 11.57 -1.24 17.82
N ILE A 267 10.74 -2.08 17.23
CA ILE A 267 10.15 -1.89 15.91
C ILE A 267 8.65 -1.66 16.10
N GLY A 268 8.15 -0.55 15.58
CA GLY A 268 6.71 -0.28 15.48
C GLY A 268 6.14 -0.87 14.19
N SER A 269 5.32 -1.89 14.33
CA SER A 269 4.68 -2.59 13.21
C SER A 269 3.29 -2.04 12.95
N ILE A 270 2.97 -1.77 11.69
CA ILE A 270 1.57 -1.67 11.22
C ILE A 270 1.27 -2.98 10.49
N ALA A 271 0.75 -3.94 11.23
CA ALA A 271 0.52 -5.30 10.73
C ALA A 271 -0.58 -5.36 9.68
N ALA A 272 -1.66 -4.59 9.88
CA ALA A 272 -2.74 -4.47 8.91
C ALA A 272 -3.52 -3.16 9.11
N VAL A 273 -3.95 -2.54 8.00
CA VAL A 273 -4.96 -1.46 8.02
C VAL A 273 -6.09 -1.87 7.09
N ILE A 274 -7.27 -2.06 7.65
CA ILE A 274 -8.46 -2.48 6.89
C ILE A 274 -9.61 -1.50 7.10
N VAL A 275 -10.35 -1.26 6.02
CA VAL A 275 -11.49 -0.36 5.98
C VAL A 275 -12.62 -1.03 5.24
N ARG A 276 -13.81 -1.04 5.85
CA ARG A 276 -15.06 -1.55 5.28
C ARG A 276 -15.21 -1.03 3.85
N PRO A 277 -15.46 -1.88 2.84
CA PRO A 277 -15.47 -1.46 1.43
C PRO A 277 -16.34 -0.22 1.15
N SER A 278 -17.53 -0.14 1.76
CA SER A 278 -18.45 1.00 1.64
C SER A 278 -17.96 2.31 2.29
N TYR A 279 -16.94 2.26 3.16
CA TYR A 279 -16.35 3.42 3.86
C TYR A 279 -14.96 3.79 3.33
N ARG A 280 -14.50 3.17 2.25
CA ARG A 280 -13.23 3.53 1.59
C ARG A 280 -13.32 4.90 0.92
N GLN A 281 -12.18 5.54 0.70
CA GLN A 281 -12.08 6.90 0.16
C GLN A 281 -12.75 8.00 1.01
N ARG A 282 -13.11 7.71 2.27
CA ARG A 282 -13.70 8.68 3.21
C ARG A 282 -12.72 9.23 4.25
N GLY A 283 -11.44 8.88 4.17
CA GLY A 283 -10.41 9.27 5.14
C GLY A 283 -10.17 8.27 6.28
N VAL A 284 -11.00 7.24 6.47
CA VAL A 284 -10.88 6.26 7.58
C VAL A 284 -9.49 5.64 7.67
N GLY A 285 -8.98 5.08 6.56
CA GLY A 285 -7.66 4.46 6.53
C GLY A 285 -6.52 5.44 6.79
N LEU A 286 -6.68 6.72 6.37
CA LEU A 286 -5.69 7.75 6.65
C LEU A 286 -5.68 8.10 8.15
N SER A 287 -6.86 8.30 8.76
CA SER A 287 -6.98 8.55 10.19
C SER A 287 -6.35 7.42 11.02
N LEU A 288 -6.69 6.16 10.71
CA LEU A 288 -6.11 4.99 11.38
C LEU A 288 -4.59 4.92 11.25
N HIS A 289 -4.07 5.05 10.03
CA HIS A 289 -2.63 4.96 9.75
C HIS A 289 -1.83 6.08 10.42
N THR A 290 -2.30 7.33 10.30
CA THR A 290 -1.64 8.48 10.92
C THR A 290 -1.70 8.39 12.44
N HIS A 291 -2.84 7.98 13.00
CA HIS A 291 -2.97 7.78 14.44
C HIS A 291 -2.02 6.67 14.93
N ALA A 292 -2.04 5.50 14.30
CA ALA A 292 -1.19 4.38 14.65
C ALA A 292 0.30 4.73 14.63
N LEU A 293 0.79 5.40 13.57
CA LEU A 293 2.18 5.86 13.50
C LEU A 293 2.54 6.82 14.64
N ARG A 294 1.64 7.78 14.94
CA ARG A 294 1.85 8.75 16.01
C ARG A 294 1.88 8.08 17.40
N GLU A 295 1.06 7.07 17.62
CA GLU A 295 1.08 6.36 18.91
C GLU A 295 2.31 5.45 19.02
N LEU A 296 2.73 4.77 17.95
CA LEU A 296 3.97 4.01 17.92
C LEU A 296 5.21 4.90 18.14
N SER A 297 5.24 6.11 17.56
CA SER A 297 6.36 7.05 17.72
C SER A 297 6.52 7.59 19.16
N LYS A 298 5.50 7.46 20.01
CA LYS A 298 5.58 7.85 21.42
C LYS A 298 6.22 6.77 22.30
N ILE A 299 6.33 5.54 21.80
CA ILE A 299 6.88 4.43 22.56
C ILE A 299 8.41 4.56 22.58
N ARG A 300 8.98 4.68 23.78
CA ARG A 300 10.42 4.80 23.96
C ARG A 300 11.12 3.58 23.38
N GLY A 301 12.18 3.81 22.60
CA GLY A 301 12.99 2.76 21.99
C GLY A 301 12.54 2.37 20.58
N VAL A 302 11.37 2.82 20.11
CA VAL A 302 10.97 2.60 18.70
C VAL A 302 11.90 3.35 17.77
N SER A 303 12.75 2.61 17.06
CA SER A 303 13.76 3.13 16.12
C SER A 303 13.42 2.86 14.66
N ARG A 304 12.40 2.02 14.40
CA ARG A 304 11.97 1.62 13.06
C ARG A 304 10.46 1.45 12.98
N PHE A 305 9.87 1.86 11.87
CA PHE A 305 8.51 1.49 11.48
C PHE A 305 8.51 0.50 10.34
N GLN A 306 7.61 -0.49 10.38
CA GLN A 306 7.43 -1.45 9.29
C GLN A 306 5.96 -1.63 8.91
N LEU A 307 5.72 -1.98 7.63
CA LEU A 307 4.45 -2.53 7.16
C LEU A 307 4.51 -4.05 7.27
N GLY A 308 3.42 -4.65 7.76
CA GLY A 308 3.45 -6.03 8.22
C GLY A 308 3.98 -6.14 9.65
N SER A 309 4.16 -7.36 10.13
CA SER A 309 4.69 -7.65 11.46
C SER A 309 5.68 -8.81 11.40
N ALA A 310 6.71 -8.75 12.25
CA ALA A 310 7.64 -9.87 12.41
C ALA A 310 6.92 -11.06 13.05
N PHE A 311 6.44 -10.85 14.29
CA PHE A 311 5.63 -11.80 15.06
C PHE A 311 4.67 -11.03 16.03
N PRO A 312 3.42 -11.48 16.22
CA PRO A 312 2.73 -12.50 15.42
C PRO A 312 2.63 -12.04 13.96
N ARG A 313 2.84 -12.96 13.02
CA ARG A 313 2.95 -12.65 11.59
C ARG A 313 1.61 -12.77 10.89
N LEU A 314 0.81 -11.71 11.02
CA LEU A 314 -0.43 -11.59 10.25
C LEU A 314 -0.10 -11.48 8.76
N LEU A 315 0.73 -10.51 8.40
CA LEU A 315 1.29 -10.34 7.06
C LEU A 315 2.76 -10.04 7.24
N TYR A 316 3.63 -10.68 6.45
CA TYR A 316 5.05 -10.37 6.51
C TYR A 316 5.35 -8.93 6.07
N GLY A 317 4.61 -8.45 5.07
CA GLY A 317 4.73 -7.11 4.52
C GLY A 317 3.47 -6.69 3.77
N LEU A 318 3.59 -5.71 2.88
CA LEU A 318 2.49 -5.32 2.01
C LEU A 318 2.31 -6.38 0.91
N PRO A 319 1.13 -7.04 0.75
CA PRO A 319 0.96 -8.04 -0.29
C PRO A 319 1.34 -7.51 -1.68
N VAL A 320 2.06 -8.33 -2.46
CA VAL A 320 2.40 -8.01 -3.86
C VAL A 320 1.12 -7.82 -4.66
N ASP A 321 1.14 -6.89 -5.61
CA ASP A 321 -0.01 -6.46 -6.42
C ASP A 321 -1.15 -5.84 -5.60
N SER A 322 -0.88 -5.41 -4.36
CA SER A 322 -1.85 -4.67 -3.58
C SER A 322 -2.23 -3.36 -4.28
N PRO A 323 -3.53 -3.07 -4.48
CA PRO A 323 -3.97 -1.82 -5.09
C PRO A 323 -3.66 -0.59 -4.21
N TRP A 324 -3.10 -0.81 -3.02
CA TRP A 324 -2.78 0.21 -2.03
C TRP A 324 -1.29 0.55 -1.96
N GLU A 325 -0.42 -0.03 -2.80
CA GLU A 325 1.01 0.33 -2.84
C GLU A 325 1.22 1.85 -2.98
N ASP A 326 0.56 2.46 -3.97
CA ASP A 326 0.63 3.91 -4.19
C ASP A 326 0.09 4.71 -3.00
N TRP A 327 -0.90 4.16 -2.28
CA TRP A 327 -1.44 4.80 -1.09
C TRP A 327 -0.41 4.87 0.04
N PHE A 328 0.38 3.80 0.26
CA PHE A 328 1.48 3.80 1.21
C PHE A 328 2.65 4.66 0.69
N ARG A 329 3.00 4.60 -0.59
CA ARG A 329 4.10 5.42 -1.18
C ARG A 329 3.85 6.92 -1.00
N ARG A 330 2.62 7.40 -1.20
CA ARG A 330 2.22 8.80 -0.95
C ARG A 330 2.32 9.23 0.53
N ARG A 331 2.54 8.28 1.45
CA ARG A 331 2.73 8.49 2.90
C ARG A 331 4.18 8.21 3.32
N SER A 332 5.09 8.32 2.36
CA SER A 332 6.55 8.20 2.55
C SER A 332 7.00 6.83 3.05
N TRP A 333 6.28 5.77 2.67
CA TRP A 333 6.82 4.42 2.79
C TRP A 333 7.74 4.14 1.58
N PRO A 334 8.96 3.63 1.81
CA PRO A 334 9.92 3.40 0.74
C PRO A 334 9.52 2.16 -0.06
N ILE A 335 8.68 2.32 -1.07
CA ILE A 335 8.21 1.23 -1.93
C ILE A 335 8.80 1.43 -3.32
N HIS A 336 9.97 0.81 -3.52
CA HIS A 336 10.81 0.83 -4.71
C HIS A 336 11.22 -0.62 -5.07
N PRO A 337 10.33 -1.43 -5.67
CA PRO A 337 10.57 -2.85 -5.93
C PRO A 337 11.82 -3.17 -6.76
N GLN A 338 12.32 -2.21 -7.54
CA GLN A 338 13.55 -2.35 -8.34
C GLN A 338 14.83 -2.06 -7.55
N SER A 339 14.72 -1.54 -6.32
CA SER A 339 15.87 -1.23 -5.47
C SER A 339 16.39 -2.48 -4.78
N SER A 340 17.71 -2.61 -4.69
CA SER A 340 18.38 -3.64 -3.89
C SER A 340 18.56 -3.22 -2.43
N GLU A 341 18.07 -2.04 -2.02
CA GLU A 341 18.17 -1.57 -0.64
C GLU A 341 17.18 -2.34 0.27
N PRO A 342 17.65 -2.84 1.44
CA PRO A 342 16.78 -3.49 2.42
C PRO A 342 15.60 -2.60 2.83
N GLY A 343 14.42 -3.20 2.99
CA GLY A 343 13.23 -2.47 3.44
C GLY A 343 12.58 -1.57 2.41
N THR A 344 13.03 -1.61 1.15
CA THR A 344 12.49 -0.77 0.08
C THR A 344 11.48 -1.50 -0.83
N GLY A 345 10.93 -2.63 -0.40
CA GLY A 345 9.94 -3.41 -1.16
C GLY A 345 10.49 -4.65 -1.86
N GLN A 346 11.58 -5.21 -1.36
CA GLN A 346 12.09 -6.52 -1.78
C GLN A 346 11.00 -7.58 -1.58
N GLU A 347 10.90 -8.53 -2.51
CA GLU A 347 9.88 -9.57 -2.44
C GLU A 347 10.29 -10.67 -1.44
N ALA A 348 9.35 -11.02 -0.58
CA ALA A 348 9.42 -12.19 0.28
C ALA A 348 8.17 -13.04 0.08
N CYS A 349 8.36 -14.35 0.03
CA CYS A 349 7.33 -15.30 -0.34
C CYS A 349 7.06 -16.29 0.79
N ASP A 350 5.78 -16.56 1.02
CA ASP A 350 5.34 -17.74 1.73
C ASP A 350 5.16 -18.88 0.72
N TRP A 351 5.69 -20.06 1.04
CA TRP A 351 5.72 -21.22 0.15
C TRP A 351 4.94 -22.39 0.75
N PHE A 352 4.33 -23.17 -0.12
CA PHE A 352 3.63 -24.41 0.20
C PHE A 352 4.23 -25.56 -0.61
N LEU A 353 4.44 -26.71 0.02
CA LEU A 353 4.97 -27.92 -0.62
C LEU A 353 4.19 -29.14 -0.14
N ARG A 354 3.81 -30.02 -1.07
CA ARG A 354 3.42 -31.39 -0.73
C ARG A 354 4.68 -32.24 -0.67
N PHE A 355 4.85 -33.06 0.37
CA PHE A 355 6.07 -33.88 0.49
C PHE A 355 6.31 -34.82 -0.69
N GLU A 356 5.26 -35.26 -1.36
CA GLU A 356 5.34 -36.07 -2.59
C GLU A 356 5.99 -35.32 -3.78
N ASP A 357 5.93 -33.99 -3.79
CA ASP A 357 6.54 -33.15 -4.83
C ASP A 357 8.03 -32.89 -4.53
N TRP A 358 8.51 -33.22 -3.32
CA TRP A 358 9.90 -32.99 -2.92
C TRP A 358 10.83 -33.92 -3.71
N PRO A 359 11.83 -33.38 -4.43
CA PRO A 359 12.70 -34.20 -5.26
C PRO A 359 13.61 -35.08 -4.41
N ALA A 360 13.93 -36.27 -4.92
CA ALA A 360 14.91 -37.15 -4.30
C ALA A 360 16.25 -36.42 -4.16
N THR A 361 16.69 -36.22 -2.92
CA THR A 361 17.98 -35.59 -2.67
C THR A 361 19.10 -36.61 -2.86
N GLY A 362 20.19 -36.23 -3.54
CA GLY A 362 21.32 -37.14 -3.82
C GLY A 362 22.07 -37.60 -2.56
N PRO A 363 23.27 -38.18 -2.65
CA PRO A 363 24.06 -38.53 -1.47
C PRO A 363 24.43 -37.29 -0.64
N MET A 364 24.42 -37.42 0.69
CA MET A 364 24.86 -36.36 1.61
C MET A 364 26.33 -35.99 1.34
N PRO A 365 26.67 -34.69 1.21
CA PRO A 365 28.06 -34.27 1.12
C PRO A 365 28.85 -34.77 2.34
N PRO A 366 30.07 -35.32 2.15
CA PRO A 366 30.90 -35.78 3.26
C PRO A 366 31.12 -34.67 4.29
N GLY A 367 31.00 -35.01 5.58
CA GLY A 367 31.20 -34.08 6.70
C GLY A 367 30.03 -33.18 7.03
N LEU A 368 28.94 -33.21 6.25
CA LEU A 368 27.72 -32.45 6.51
C LEU A 368 26.65 -33.34 7.17
N VAL A 369 26.15 -32.94 8.32
CA VAL A 369 25.12 -33.65 9.09
C VAL A 369 23.96 -32.72 9.39
N PHE A 370 22.72 -33.21 9.31
CA PHE A 370 21.54 -32.49 9.77
C PHE A 370 20.77 -33.32 10.79
N ARG A 371 20.39 -32.70 11.90
CA ARG A 371 19.67 -33.36 12.99
C ARG A 371 18.95 -32.36 13.89
N PRO A 372 17.99 -32.82 14.70
CA PRO A 372 17.45 -32.04 15.80
C PRO A 372 18.55 -31.51 16.74
N CYS A 373 18.32 -30.31 17.27
CA CYS A 373 19.15 -29.68 18.29
C CYS A 373 19.08 -30.44 19.61
N GLU A 374 20.21 -30.55 20.27
CA GLU A 374 20.30 -31.03 21.65
C GLU A 374 20.28 -29.87 22.64
N PHE A 375 19.88 -30.15 23.90
CA PHE A 375 19.75 -29.13 24.93
C PHE A 375 21.04 -28.35 25.18
N HIS A 376 22.19 -29.02 25.15
CA HIS A 376 23.49 -28.40 25.41
C HIS A 376 23.96 -27.47 24.27
N GLU A 377 23.30 -27.52 23.11
CA GLU A 377 23.61 -26.70 21.93
C GLU A 377 22.75 -25.44 21.84
N PHE A 378 21.69 -25.34 22.65
CA PHE A 378 20.67 -24.30 22.53
C PHE A 378 21.24 -22.88 22.68
N ASP A 379 22.10 -22.65 23.67
CA ASP A 379 22.74 -21.34 23.86
C ASP A 379 23.60 -20.96 22.65
N MET A 380 24.31 -21.93 22.05
CA MET A 380 25.09 -21.70 20.84
C MET A 380 24.19 -21.34 19.64
N VAL A 381 23.02 -21.96 19.54
CA VAL A 381 22.02 -21.61 18.52
C VAL A 381 21.53 -20.18 18.69
N LEU A 382 21.18 -19.78 19.93
CA LEU A 382 20.73 -18.41 20.22
C LEU A 382 21.80 -17.37 19.85
N ASP A 383 23.07 -17.64 20.16
CA ASP A 383 24.19 -16.77 19.79
C ASP A 383 24.38 -16.64 18.27
N ILE A 384 24.21 -17.74 17.54
CA ILE A 384 24.30 -17.74 16.07
C ILE A 384 23.15 -16.95 15.47
N VAL A 385 21.92 -17.23 15.88
CA VAL A 385 20.72 -16.56 15.36
C VAL A 385 20.76 -15.08 15.70
N SER A 386 21.12 -14.69 16.93
CA SER A 386 21.23 -13.28 17.32
C SER A 386 22.20 -12.52 16.41
N ARG A 387 23.41 -13.06 16.18
CA ARG A 387 24.43 -12.43 15.33
C ARG A 387 24.02 -12.36 13.86
N ASP A 388 23.61 -13.48 13.28
CA ASP A 388 23.33 -13.58 11.83
C ASP A 388 22.06 -12.81 11.45
N SER A 389 21.01 -12.90 12.28
CA SER A 389 19.76 -12.18 12.05
C SER A 389 19.94 -10.67 12.15
N ARG A 390 20.75 -10.18 13.10
CA ARG A 390 21.13 -8.76 13.21
C ARG A 390 21.89 -8.30 11.96
N GLN A 391 22.85 -9.07 11.48
CA GLN A 391 23.63 -8.73 10.29
C GLN A 391 22.76 -8.68 9.02
N LYS A 392 21.76 -9.56 8.91
CA LYS A 392 20.87 -9.68 7.74
C LYS A 392 19.58 -8.89 7.84
N GLY A 393 19.37 -8.17 8.96
CA GLY A 393 18.14 -7.42 9.22
C GLY A 393 16.89 -8.28 9.36
N ASN A 394 17.03 -9.54 9.80
CA ASN A 394 15.93 -10.46 10.04
C ASN A 394 15.41 -10.27 11.47
N LEU A 395 14.32 -9.53 11.62
CA LEU A 395 13.85 -9.06 12.93
C LEU A 395 12.98 -10.11 13.64
N GLY A 396 13.06 -10.17 14.98
CA GLY A 396 12.26 -11.05 15.83
C GLY A 396 12.63 -12.55 15.79
N TRP A 397 13.67 -12.94 15.04
CA TRP A 397 14.09 -14.34 14.94
C TRP A 397 14.62 -14.87 16.27
N TYR A 398 15.49 -14.10 16.95
CA TYR A 398 16.00 -14.46 18.27
C TYR A 398 14.87 -14.82 19.25
N ASP A 399 13.83 -13.99 19.33
CA ASP A 399 12.70 -14.19 20.24
C ASP A 399 11.95 -15.50 19.93
N GLN A 400 11.83 -15.91 18.65
CA GLN A 400 11.20 -17.19 18.31
C GLN A 400 11.99 -18.39 18.80
N TYR A 401 13.32 -18.37 18.69
CA TYR A 401 14.15 -19.44 19.24
C TYR A 401 14.14 -19.39 20.77
N ALA A 402 14.23 -18.19 21.38
CA ALA A 402 14.29 -18.01 22.82
C ALA A 402 13.03 -18.53 23.54
N LYS A 403 11.86 -18.51 22.89
CA LYS A 403 10.62 -19.12 23.40
C LYS A 403 10.71 -20.61 23.70
N LEU A 404 11.68 -21.31 23.11
CA LEU A 404 11.88 -22.74 23.32
C LEU A 404 12.73 -23.05 24.56
N ALA A 405 13.28 -22.03 25.22
CA ALA A 405 14.05 -22.19 26.44
C ALA A 405 13.28 -23.05 27.46
N ASP A 406 14.02 -23.91 28.17
CA ASP A 406 13.48 -24.79 29.22
C ASP A 406 12.35 -25.74 28.78
N SER A 407 12.19 -25.98 27.47
CA SER A 407 11.16 -26.85 26.91
C SER A 407 11.73 -27.99 26.08
N MET A 408 10.98 -29.09 25.95
CA MET A 408 11.35 -30.19 25.03
C MET A 408 11.32 -29.76 23.55
N ASN A 409 10.68 -28.63 23.24
CA ASN A 409 10.57 -28.08 21.90
C ASN A 409 11.89 -27.52 21.36
N VAL A 410 12.98 -27.49 22.14
CA VAL A 410 14.35 -27.29 21.60
C VAL A 410 14.64 -28.27 20.45
N ARG A 411 14.08 -29.50 20.50
CA ARG A 411 14.21 -30.49 19.42
C ARG A 411 13.48 -30.14 18.12
N ASP A 412 12.60 -29.14 18.14
CA ASP A 412 11.98 -28.61 16.92
C ASP A 412 12.98 -27.77 16.09
N ILE A 413 14.14 -27.42 16.66
CA ILE A 413 15.25 -26.80 15.94
C ILE A 413 16.02 -27.87 15.16
N ILE A 414 16.16 -27.68 13.85
CA ILE A 414 17.03 -28.51 13.01
C ILE A 414 18.35 -27.80 12.77
N LEU A 415 19.45 -28.46 13.10
CA LEU A 415 20.81 -28.01 12.88
C LEU A 415 21.37 -28.59 11.59
N GLY A 416 22.20 -27.82 10.89
CA GLY A 416 23.17 -28.30 9.92
C GLY A 416 24.58 -28.10 10.45
N LEU A 417 25.38 -29.16 10.44
CA LEU A 417 26.71 -29.24 11.03
C LEU A 417 27.74 -29.61 9.97
N GLU A 418 28.83 -28.85 9.89
CA GLU A 418 30.05 -29.22 9.16
C GLU A 418 31.12 -29.59 10.21
N GLY A 419 31.31 -30.88 10.47
CA GLY A 419 32.00 -31.35 11.67
C GLY A 419 31.26 -30.91 12.94
N GLU A 420 31.94 -30.23 13.86
CA GLU A 420 31.34 -29.69 15.10
C GLU A 420 30.74 -28.28 14.92
N ARG A 421 30.86 -27.69 13.72
CA ARG A 421 30.44 -26.31 13.48
C ARG A 421 29.00 -26.26 12.97
N ILE A 422 28.14 -25.50 13.66
CA ILE A 422 26.82 -25.14 13.15
C ILE A 422 26.96 -24.20 11.94
N VAL A 423 26.45 -24.64 10.80
CA VAL A 423 26.43 -23.89 9.53
C VAL A 423 25.02 -23.45 9.13
N ALA A 424 23.99 -24.15 9.64
CA ALA A 424 22.59 -23.83 9.39
C ALA A 424 21.70 -24.17 10.58
N VAL A 425 20.59 -23.45 10.70
CA VAL A 425 19.57 -23.61 11.73
C VAL A 425 18.20 -23.32 11.13
N ALA A 426 17.17 -24.10 11.49
CA ALA A 426 15.78 -23.80 11.14
C ALA A 426 14.85 -24.22 12.29
N LEU A 427 13.72 -23.54 12.43
CA LEU A 427 12.66 -23.89 13.37
C LEU A 427 11.55 -24.63 12.64
N THR A 428 11.24 -25.86 13.07
CA THR A 428 10.03 -26.57 12.67
C THR A 428 8.90 -26.31 13.65
N TYR A 429 7.65 -26.36 13.20
CA TYR A 429 6.48 -26.27 14.08
C TYR A 429 5.29 -27.01 13.48
N SER A 430 4.34 -27.41 14.32
CA SER A 430 3.05 -27.97 13.88
C SER A 430 1.97 -27.66 14.91
N LYS A 431 0.70 -27.73 14.51
CA LYS A 431 -0.45 -27.33 15.35
C LYS A 431 -0.51 -28.03 16.71
N ASN A 432 -0.05 -29.28 16.79
CA ASN A 432 -0.28 -30.16 17.93
C ASN A 432 1.00 -30.59 18.65
N ASN A 433 2.18 -30.03 18.33
CA ASN A 433 3.44 -30.40 19.00
C ASN A 433 3.70 -29.62 20.31
N GLY A 434 2.77 -28.75 20.72
CA GLY A 434 2.89 -27.92 21.93
C GLY A 434 3.93 -26.79 21.82
N SER A 435 4.49 -26.55 20.63
CA SER A 435 5.50 -25.51 20.43
C SER A 435 4.88 -24.11 20.51
N PRO A 436 5.45 -23.19 21.32
CA PRO A 436 4.96 -21.80 21.45
C PRO A 436 5.21 -20.95 20.19
N VAL A 437 5.93 -21.48 19.20
CA VAL A 437 6.16 -20.83 17.91
C VAL A 437 4.87 -20.76 17.09
N VAL A 438 3.99 -21.77 17.22
CA VAL A 438 2.75 -21.84 16.44
C VAL A 438 1.79 -20.69 16.74
N ASP A 439 1.87 -20.11 17.94
CA ASP A 439 1.01 -19.01 18.36
C ASP A 439 1.23 -17.77 17.49
N ASP A 440 2.44 -17.58 16.97
CA ASP A 440 2.81 -16.42 16.16
C ASP A 440 2.68 -16.63 14.65
N LEU A 441 2.48 -17.87 14.21
CA LEU A 441 2.52 -18.29 12.81
C LEU A 441 1.25 -19.06 12.43
N PRO A 442 0.18 -18.35 12.07
CA PRO A 442 -1.15 -18.95 11.99
C PRO A 442 -1.42 -19.75 10.72
N TRP A 443 -0.64 -19.53 9.66
CA TRP A 443 -1.06 -19.93 8.31
C TRP A 443 -0.94 -21.44 8.06
N ALA A 444 0.11 -22.10 8.57
CA ALA A 444 0.25 -23.56 8.44
C ALA A 444 -1.00 -24.28 8.99
N SER A 445 -1.41 -23.97 10.22
CA SER A 445 -2.56 -24.59 10.88
C SER A 445 -3.92 -24.19 10.30
N THR A 446 -3.98 -23.10 9.53
CA THR A 446 -5.19 -22.64 8.83
C THR A 446 -5.36 -23.31 7.47
N ILE A 447 -4.27 -23.77 6.83
CA ILE A 447 -4.34 -24.46 5.53
C ILE A 447 -4.93 -25.86 5.68
N ALA A 448 -4.35 -26.70 6.55
CA ALA A 448 -4.87 -28.02 6.93
C ALA A 448 -4.16 -28.55 8.19
N ASP A 449 -4.73 -29.56 8.83
CA ASP A 449 -4.16 -30.16 10.06
C ASP A 449 -2.87 -30.97 9.82
N ASP A 450 -2.58 -31.35 8.57
CA ASP A 450 -1.40 -32.11 8.16
C ASP A 450 -0.29 -31.23 7.55
N VAL A 451 -0.33 -29.93 7.82
CA VAL A 451 0.66 -28.94 7.36
C VAL A 451 1.59 -28.58 8.51
N GLY A 452 2.85 -28.96 8.38
CA GLY A 452 3.94 -28.49 9.22
C GLY A 452 4.49 -27.16 8.72
N GLY A 453 5.16 -26.43 9.60
CA GLY A 453 5.79 -25.15 9.29
C GLY A 453 7.30 -25.20 9.46
N VAL A 454 8.02 -24.41 8.65
CA VAL A 454 9.43 -24.08 8.85
C VAL A 454 9.60 -22.56 8.81
N THR A 455 10.23 -22.00 9.83
CA THR A 455 10.48 -20.56 9.96
C THR A 455 11.94 -20.27 10.36
N CYS A 456 12.31 -18.99 10.33
CA CYS A 456 13.59 -18.46 10.81
C CYS A 456 14.84 -19.24 10.35
N ILE A 457 14.88 -19.58 9.05
CA ILE A 457 15.99 -20.33 8.46
C ILE A 457 17.27 -19.48 8.43
N CYS A 458 18.20 -19.80 9.31
CA CYS A 458 19.47 -19.13 9.47
C CYS A 458 20.59 -19.99 8.87
N ILE A 459 21.14 -19.58 7.72
CA ILE A 459 22.37 -20.19 7.18
C ILE A 459 23.49 -19.17 7.35
N THR A 460 24.47 -19.52 8.19
CA THR A 460 25.60 -18.64 8.54
C THR A 460 26.37 -18.25 7.30
N ASP A 461 26.86 -17.01 7.24
CA ASP A 461 27.68 -16.58 6.11
C ASP A 461 28.99 -17.35 6.07
N THR A 462 29.18 -18.00 4.94
CA THR A 462 30.31 -18.88 4.67
C THR A 462 31.51 -18.04 4.27
N ARG A 463 32.66 -18.26 4.94
CA ARG A 463 33.96 -17.71 4.49
C ARG A 463 34.14 -18.05 2.98
N PRO A 464 34.89 -17.24 2.21
CA PRO A 464 35.07 -17.43 0.76
C PRO A 464 35.61 -18.80 0.31
N ASN A 465 36.03 -19.68 1.24
CA ASN A 465 36.60 -21.00 0.96
C ASN A 465 35.70 -22.19 1.37
N MET A 466 34.39 -22.00 1.58
CA MET A 466 33.53 -23.16 1.85
C MET A 466 33.35 -24.01 0.60
N ALA A 467 33.55 -25.32 0.72
CA ALA A 467 33.45 -26.25 -0.41
C ALA A 467 31.99 -26.53 -0.85
N ILE A 468 31.01 -26.25 0.02
CA ILE A 468 29.60 -26.62 -0.18
C ILE A 468 28.75 -25.37 -0.49
N PRO A 469 28.03 -25.33 -1.63
CA PRO A 469 27.14 -24.21 -1.97
C PRO A 469 26.01 -24.00 -0.95
N ARG A 470 25.64 -22.72 -0.70
CA ARG A 470 24.52 -22.34 0.18
C ARG A 470 23.20 -23.01 -0.20
N SER A 471 22.93 -23.15 -1.50
CA SER A 471 21.75 -23.85 -2.01
C SER A 471 21.72 -25.32 -1.59
N THR A 472 22.87 -26.00 -1.61
CA THR A 472 23.00 -27.37 -1.12
C THR A 472 22.68 -27.45 0.37
N ILE A 473 23.20 -26.52 1.18
CA ILE A 473 22.91 -26.47 2.63
C ILE A 473 21.41 -26.27 2.86
N MET A 474 20.78 -25.33 2.14
CA MET A 474 19.34 -25.07 2.22
C MET A 474 18.52 -26.33 1.86
N ILE A 475 18.82 -26.98 0.74
CA ILE A 475 18.10 -28.19 0.30
C ILE A 475 18.22 -29.29 1.34
N ARG A 476 19.40 -29.53 1.92
CA ARG A 476 19.59 -30.57 2.93
C ARG A 476 18.96 -30.24 4.27
N LEU A 477 18.95 -28.97 4.65
CA LEU A 477 18.22 -28.50 5.83
C LEU A 477 16.72 -28.75 5.67
N LEU A 478 16.15 -28.38 4.53
CA LEU A 478 14.74 -28.61 4.22
C LEU A 478 14.41 -30.10 4.14
N ASP A 479 15.27 -30.93 3.56
CA ASP A 479 15.10 -32.40 3.56
C ASP A 479 14.99 -32.96 4.99
N SER A 480 15.86 -32.50 5.89
CA SER A 480 15.81 -32.89 7.31
C SER A 480 14.55 -32.37 8.02
N CYS A 481 14.12 -31.14 7.74
CA CYS A 481 12.87 -30.58 8.27
C CYS A 481 11.66 -31.38 7.78
N ILE A 482 11.61 -31.74 6.49
CA ILE A 482 10.54 -32.54 5.88
C ILE A 482 10.46 -33.91 6.54
N ARG A 483 11.59 -34.61 6.70
CA ARG A 483 11.62 -35.91 7.40
C ARG A 483 11.13 -35.79 8.83
N THR A 484 11.62 -34.80 9.56
CA THR A 484 11.20 -34.56 10.95
C THR A 484 9.69 -34.31 11.02
N LEU A 485 9.14 -33.45 10.16
CA LEU A 485 7.70 -33.17 10.13
C LEU A 485 6.88 -34.38 9.68
N ALA A 486 7.39 -35.19 8.74
CA ALA A 486 6.75 -36.42 8.28
C ALA A 486 6.68 -37.48 9.40
N ASP A 487 7.72 -37.59 10.22
CA ASP A 487 7.75 -38.47 11.40
C ASP A 487 6.69 -38.05 12.44
N HIS A 488 6.33 -36.76 12.47
CA HIS A 488 5.24 -36.21 13.27
C HIS A 488 3.87 -36.22 12.57
N GLY A 489 3.75 -36.94 11.44
CA GLY A 489 2.49 -37.16 10.73
C GLY A 489 2.08 -36.05 9.77
N MET A 490 2.93 -35.06 9.52
CA MET A 490 2.67 -34.03 8.50
C MET A 490 2.87 -34.60 7.10
N ARG A 491 2.18 -34.02 6.12
CA ARG A 491 2.28 -34.39 4.70
C ARG A 491 2.65 -33.21 3.81
N ASN A 492 2.53 -32.01 4.36
CA ASN A 492 2.70 -30.76 3.68
C ASN A 492 3.59 -29.84 4.52
N LEU A 493 4.28 -28.92 3.84
CA LEU A 493 5.14 -27.92 4.45
C LEU A 493 4.71 -26.52 4.03
N PHE A 494 4.67 -25.64 5.01
CA PHE A 494 4.56 -24.20 4.86
C PHE A 494 5.88 -23.54 5.28
N ILE A 495 6.43 -22.66 4.44
CA ILE A 495 7.62 -21.87 4.78
C ILE A 495 7.27 -20.39 4.68
N ASP A 496 7.43 -19.66 5.77
CA ASP A 496 7.07 -18.24 5.84
C ASP A 496 8.24 -17.31 5.48
N ALA A 497 7.91 -16.23 4.75
CA ALA A 497 8.76 -15.08 4.46
C ALA A 497 10.18 -15.38 3.95
N VAL A 498 10.29 -16.30 3.00
CA VAL A 498 11.56 -16.56 2.32
C VAL A 498 11.88 -15.40 1.39
N LYS A 499 13.02 -14.77 1.62
CA LYS A 499 13.58 -13.78 0.70
C LYS A 499 14.41 -14.48 -0.36
N TRP A 500 14.15 -14.15 -1.63
CA TRP A 500 14.91 -14.63 -2.80
C TRP A 500 14.73 -16.13 -3.12
N GLY A 501 15.28 -16.53 -4.27
CA GLY A 501 15.37 -17.94 -4.65
C GLY A 501 14.09 -18.51 -5.27
N ASP A 502 13.13 -17.68 -5.67
CA ASP A 502 11.84 -18.08 -6.25
C ASP A 502 11.94 -19.21 -7.27
N GLN A 503 12.83 -19.07 -8.25
CA GLN A 503 13.03 -20.09 -9.27
C GLN A 503 13.51 -21.42 -8.66
N GLY A 504 14.45 -21.38 -7.73
CA GLY A 504 14.96 -22.57 -7.05
C GLY A 504 13.90 -23.26 -6.20
N PHE A 505 13.04 -22.51 -5.51
CA PHE A 505 11.91 -23.07 -4.76
C PHE A 505 10.89 -23.75 -5.70
N GLN A 506 10.55 -23.11 -6.81
CA GLN A 506 9.64 -23.71 -7.80
C GLN A 506 10.21 -24.99 -8.43
N GLU A 507 11.50 -25.02 -8.74
CA GLU A 507 12.20 -26.22 -9.24
C GLU A 507 12.21 -27.36 -8.23
N LEU A 508 12.12 -27.07 -6.93
CA LEU A 508 12.00 -28.04 -5.84
C LEU A 508 10.54 -28.45 -5.53
N GLY A 509 9.57 -28.04 -6.34
CA GLY A 509 8.16 -28.40 -6.19
C GLY A 509 7.34 -27.45 -5.32
N PHE A 510 7.91 -26.35 -4.80
CA PHE A 510 7.15 -25.39 -4.00
C PHE A 510 6.19 -24.56 -4.85
N GLN A 511 5.02 -24.32 -4.29
CA GLN A 511 4.00 -23.42 -4.81
C GLN A 511 3.95 -22.15 -3.97
N LYS A 512 3.93 -20.99 -4.64
CA LYS A 512 3.85 -19.68 -3.96
C LYS A 512 2.47 -19.55 -3.31
N TRP A 513 2.42 -19.43 -1.98
CA TRP A 513 1.18 -19.26 -1.21
C TRP A 513 0.81 -17.79 -1.04
N ALA A 514 1.79 -16.94 -0.74
CA ALA A 514 1.65 -15.49 -0.72
C ALA A 514 2.98 -14.81 -1.04
N ALA A 515 2.92 -13.56 -1.48
CA ALA A 515 4.10 -12.73 -1.67
C ALA A 515 3.85 -11.34 -1.10
N TYR A 516 4.90 -10.74 -0.54
CA TYR A 516 4.86 -9.45 0.11
C TYR A 516 6.06 -8.59 -0.30
N ARG A 517 5.86 -7.28 -0.26
CA ARG A 517 6.91 -6.26 -0.27
C ARG A 517 7.36 -6.05 1.18
N GLU A 518 8.63 -6.34 1.47
CA GLU A 518 9.27 -5.98 2.73
C GLU A 518 9.50 -4.46 2.75
N VAL A 519 8.77 -3.74 3.62
CA VAL A 519 8.79 -2.28 3.64
C VAL A 519 8.97 -1.77 5.06
N TRP A 520 10.07 -1.05 5.30
CA TRP A 520 10.33 -0.41 6.59
C TRP A 520 11.12 0.89 6.42
N ARG A 521 11.08 1.75 7.44
CA ARG A 521 11.88 2.97 7.52
C ARG A 521 12.31 3.22 8.95
N ASP A 522 13.52 3.72 9.14
CA ASP A 522 13.99 4.14 10.46
C ASP A 522 13.32 5.47 10.87
N THR A 523 13.20 5.69 12.17
CA THR A 523 12.49 6.84 12.78
C THR A 523 13.32 8.11 12.84
#